data_AF-U2QQG8-F1
#
_entry.id   AF-U2QQG8-F1
#
_cell.length_a   1.000
_cell.length_b   1.000
_cell.length_c   1.000
_cell.angle_alpha   90.00
_cell.angle_beta   90.00
_cell.angle_gamma   90.00
#
_symmetry.space_group_name_H-M   'P 1'
#
loop_
_entity.id
_entity.type
_entity.pdbx_description
1 polymer ?
#
loop_
_entity_poly.entity_id
_entity_poly.type
_entity_poly.pdbx_seq_one_letter_code
_entity_poly.pdbx_strand_id
1 'polypeptide(L)'
;MRLTRRELIRESGLPEATLIELERQQMVLPRRNSMYYGRDALMICVVARRLQDYGMDTRHMRAIRQSAEHEAGLIEQGAQPLRRGGNGNQVVAELANLIVHAHAALVQTILEH
;
A
#
# COMPACT_ATOMS: atom_id res chain seq x y z
N MET A 1 -2.52 4.36 -15.57
CA MET A 1 -3.10 3.01 -15.71
C MET A 1 -4.49 2.99 -15.09
N ARG A 2 -5.46 2.37 -15.78
CA ARG A 2 -6.86 2.22 -15.36
C ARG A 2 -7.26 0.79 -15.68
N LEU A 3 -7.70 0.03 -14.67
CA LEU A 3 -8.10 -1.36 -14.83
C LEU A 3 -9.53 -1.56 -14.33
N THR A 4 -10.34 -2.29 -15.07
CA THR A 4 -11.59 -2.83 -14.53
C THR A 4 -11.29 -3.94 -13.51
N ARG A 5 -12.27 -4.31 -12.69
CA ARG A 5 -12.12 -5.39 -11.70
C ARG A 5 -11.66 -6.71 -12.35
N ARG A 6 -12.21 -7.05 -13.52
CA ARG A 6 -11.83 -8.25 -14.27
C ARG A 6 -10.38 -8.20 -14.76
N GLU A 7 -9.94 -7.03 -15.21
CA GLU A 7 -8.54 -6.83 -15.65
C GLU A 7 -7.58 -6.90 -14.46
N LEU A 8 -7.96 -6.33 -13.32
CA LEU A 8 -7.18 -6.42 -12.08
C LEU A 8 -6.95 -7.87 -11.64
N ILE A 9 -8.00 -8.69 -11.62
CA ILE A 9 -7.90 -10.13 -11.30
C ILE A 9 -6.96 -10.83 -12.30
N ARG A 10 -7.19 -10.61 -13.60
CA ARG A 10 -6.42 -11.25 -14.66
C ARG A 10 -4.94 -10.87 -14.60
N GLU A 11 -4.63 -9.59 -14.39
CA GLU A 11 -3.24 -9.09 -14.38
C GLU A 11 -2.50 -9.42 -13.08
N SER A 12 -3.20 -9.46 -11.95
CA SER A 12 -2.58 -9.82 -10.66
C SER A 12 -2.43 -11.33 -10.45
N GLY A 13 -3.24 -12.15 -11.13
CA GLY A 13 -3.35 -13.58 -10.87
C GLY A 13 -3.96 -13.90 -9.50
N LEU A 14 -4.55 -12.91 -8.82
CA LEU A 14 -5.15 -13.07 -7.50
C LEU A 14 -6.51 -13.79 -7.61
N PRO A 15 -6.80 -14.78 -6.74
CA PRO A 15 -8.13 -15.38 -6.69
C PRO A 15 -9.21 -14.35 -6.38
N GLU A 16 -10.38 -14.49 -7.01
CA GLU A 16 -11.50 -13.55 -6.82
C GLU A 16 -11.95 -13.46 -5.36
N ALA A 17 -11.97 -14.59 -4.65
CA ALA A 17 -12.31 -14.63 -3.22
C ALA A 17 -11.36 -13.75 -2.39
N THR A 18 -10.06 -13.76 -2.70
CA THR A 18 -9.08 -12.92 -2.02
C THR A 18 -9.27 -11.44 -2.36
N LEU A 19 -9.59 -11.10 -3.61
CA LEU A 19 -9.93 -9.71 -3.96
C LEU A 19 -11.14 -9.21 -3.18
N ILE A 20 -12.19 -10.03 -3.05
CA ILE A 20 -13.38 -9.70 -2.24
C ILE A 20 -12.98 -9.37 -0.79
N GLU A 21 -12.09 -10.17 -0.19
CA GLU A 21 -11.60 -9.91 1.17
C GLU A 21 -10.83 -8.60 1.27
N LEU A 22 -9.92 -8.32 0.32
CA LEU A 22 -9.15 -7.08 0.29
C LEU A 22 -10.05 -5.85 0.11
N GLU A 23 -11.10 -5.95 -0.72
CA GLU A 23 -12.12 -4.91 -0.91
C GLU A 23 -12.93 -4.67 0.38
N ARG A 24 -13.38 -5.75 1.04
CA ARG A 24 -14.10 -5.67 2.32
C ARG A 24 -13.26 -5.03 3.42
N GLN A 25 -11.96 -5.26 3.42
CA GLN A 25 -11.01 -4.67 4.36
C GLN A 25 -10.56 -3.26 3.95
N GLN A 26 -11.11 -2.70 2.85
CA GLN A 26 -10.76 -1.39 2.30
C GLN A 26 -9.27 -1.25 1.92
N MET A 27 -8.59 -2.37 1.67
CA MET A 27 -7.18 -2.39 1.28
C MET A 27 -6.99 -2.13 -0.22
N VAL A 28 -7.94 -2.63 -1.02
CA VAL A 28 -7.96 -2.43 -2.47
C VAL A 28 -9.29 -1.80 -2.83
N LEU A 29 -9.24 -0.60 -3.41
CA LEU A 29 -10.42 0.15 -3.80
C LEU A 29 -10.24 0.75 -5.19
N PRO A 30 -11.34 0.95 -5.94
CA PRO A 30 -11.34 1.79 -7.12
C PRO A 30 -10.85 3.21 -6.78
N ARG A 31 -10.36 3.93 -7.78
CA ARG A 31 -10.05 5.36 -7.62
C ARG A 31 -11.32 6.14 -7.23
N ARG A 32 -11.18 7.21 -6.46
CA ARG A 32 -12.31 8.08 -6.08
C ARG A 32 -13.11 8.49 -7.34
N ASN A 33 -14.44 8.40 -7.24
CA ASN A 33 -15.39 8.73 -8.31
C ASN A 33 -15.17 7.93 -9.61
N SER A 34 -14.70 6.69 -9.51
CA SER A 34 -14.39 5.83 -10.67
C SER A 34 -14.65 4.36 -10.36
N MET A 35 -14.99 3.57 -11.39
CA MET A 35 -15.06 2.10 -11.31
C MET A 35 -13.72 1.41 -11.60
N TYR A 36 -12.68 2.19 -11.90
CA TYR A 36 -11.37 1.68 -12.29
C TYR A 36 -10.37 1.67 -11.13
N TYR A 37 -9.57 0.62 -11.07
CA TYR A 37 -8.45 0.44 -10.16
C TYR A 37 -7.18 1.07 -10.75
N GLY A 38 -6.31 1.54 -9.85
CA GLY A 38 -5.03 2.16 -10.17
C GLY A 38 -3.85 1.19 -10.13
N ARG A 39 -2.64 1.75 -10.27
CA ARG A 39 -1.37 1.03 -10.16
C ARG A 39 -1.18 0.40 -8.78
N ASP A 40 -1.47 1.15 -7.72
CA ASP A 40 -1.21 0.69 -6.36
C ASP A 40 -2.13 -0.48 -5.99
N ALA A 41 -3.39 -0.42 -6.42
CA ALA A 41 -4.33 -1.54 -6.31
C ALA A 41 -3.79 -2.81 -7.00
N LEU A 42 -3.27 -2.70 -8.23
CA LEU A 42 -2.64 -3.84 -8.91
C LEU A 42 -1.44 -4.37 -8.12
N MET A 43 -0.57 -3.48 -7.63
CA MET A 43 0.61 -3.90 -6.86
C MET A 43 0.23 -4.63 -5.58
N ILE A 44 -0.76 -4.13 -4.83
CA ILE A 44 -1.27 -4.80 -3.63
C ILE A 44 -1.81 -6.20 -3.97
N CYS A 45 -2.57 -6.34 -5.07
CA CYS A 45 -3.08 -7.64 -5.50
C CYS A 45 -1.96 -8.60 -5.91
N VAL A 46 -0.94 -8.13 -6.64
CA VAL A 46 0.22 -8.95 -7.04
C VAL A 46 1.00 -9.43 -5.82
N VAL A 47 1.26 -8.53 -4.86
CA VAL A 47 1.96 -8.87 -3.61
C VAL A 47 1.14 -9.86 -2.80
N ALA A 48 -0.15 -9.60 -2.61
CA ALA A 48 -1.04 -10.51 -1.88
C ALA A 48 -1.07 -11.90 -2.53
N ARG A 49 -1.08 -12.00 -3.87
CA ARG A 49 -1.00 -13.28 -4.56
C ARG A 49 0.30 -13.99 -4.25
N ARG A 50 1.46 -13.33 -4.36
CA ARG A 50 2.77 -13.96 -4.09
C ARG A 50 2.93 -14.40 -2.65
N LEU A 51 2.41 -13.62 -1.69
CA LEU A 51 2.44 -13.96 -0.27
C LEU A 51 1.71 -15.28 0.04
N GLN A 52 0.67 -15.63 -0.73
CA GLN A 52 -0.03 -16.91 -0.57
C GLN A 52 0.88 -18.12 -0.82
N ASP A 53 1.90 -18.00 -1.67
CA ASP A 53 2.87 -19.08 -1.91
C ASP A 53 3.70 -19.39 -0.66
N TYR A 54 3.72 -18.48 0.32
CA TYR A 54 4.40 -18.60 1.60
C TYR A 54 3.43 -18.82 2.78
N GLY A 55 2.15 -19.10 2.51
CA GLY A 55 1.13 -19.27 3.54
C GLY A 55 0.65 -17.95 4.19
N MET A 56 1.02 -16.80 3.63
CA MET A 56 0.57 -15.49 4.11
C MET A 56 -0.69 -15.04 3.38
N ASP A 57 -1.72 -14.75 4.16
CA ASP A 57 -3.06 -14.39 3.68
C ASP A 57 -3.45 -12.93 4.00
N THR A 58 -4.72 -12.60 3.79
CA THR A 58 -5.25 -11.25 4.04
C THR A 58 -5.14 -10.83 5.51
N ARG A 59 -4.97 -11.75 6.47
CA ARG A 59 -4.78 -11.40 7.89
C ARG A 59 -3.42 -10.76 8.11
N HIS A 60 -2.39 -11.29 7.48
CA HIS A 60 -1.02 -10.76 7.53
C HIS A 60 -0.93 -9.40 6.83
N MET A 61 -1.64 -9.27 5.70
CA MET A 61 -1.79 -7.99 5.01
C MET A 61 -2.39 -6.88 5.89
N ARG A 62 -3.28 -7.19 6.84
CA ARG A 62 -3.81 -6.19 7.79
C ARG A 62 -2.72 -5.61 8.69
N ALA A 63 -1.80 -6.43 9.17
CA ALA A 63 -0.69 -5.95 10.00
C ALA A 63 0.23 -5.02 9.19
N ILE A 64 0.53 -5.40 7.94
CA ILE A 64 1.31 -4.55 7.02
C ILE A 64 0.59 -3.22 6.78
N ARG A 65 -0.73 -3.25 6.55
CA ARG A 65 -1.54 -2.02 6.39
C ARG A 65 -1.49 -1.13 7.63
N GLN A 66 -1.58 -1.69 8.83
CA GLN A 66 -1.52 -0.91 10.06
C GLN A 66 -0.16 -0.20 10.21
N SER A 67 0.95 -0.87 9.87
CA SER A 67 2.28 -0.23 9.83
C SER A 67 2.29 0.93 8.83
N ALA A 68 1.79 0.69 7.61
CA ALA A 68 1.75 1.70 6.56
C ALA A 68 0.87 2.92 6.94
N GLU A 69 -0.26 2.69 7.64
CA GLU A 69 -1.11 3.77 8.14
C GLU A 69 -0.42 4.60 9.23
N HIS A 70 0.34 3.95 10.10
CA HIS A 70 1.15 4.65 11.10
C HIS A 70 2.22 5.51 10.44
N GLU A 71 2.97 4.96 9.48
CA GLU A 71 3.98 5.69 8.72
C GLU A 71 3.39 6.87 7.94
N ALA A 72 2.25 6.68 7.27
CA ALA A 72 1.52 7.76 6.60
C ALA A 72 1.12 8.88 7.58
N GLY A 73 0.68 8.52 8.79
CA GLY A 73 0.38 9.48 9.85
C GLY A 73 1.60 10.30 10.27
N LEU A 74 2.76 9.64 10.44
CA LEU A 74 4.03 10.32 10.75
C LEU A 74 4.46 11.28 9.64
N ILE A 75 4.32 10.88 8.37
CA ILE A 75 4.62 11.72 7.22
C ILE A 75 3.74 12.98 7.23
N GLU A 76 2.43 12.82 7.37
CA GLU A 76 1.49 13.95 7.38
C GLU A 76 1.78 14.91 8.54
N GLN A 77 2.04 14.39 9.74
CA GLN A 77 2.39 15.19 10.91
C GLN A 77 3.72 15.94 10.72
N GLY A 78 4.76 15.26 10.23
CA GLY A 78 6.07 15.87 9.98
C GLY A 78 6.03 16.92 8.87
N ALA A 79 5.16 16.75 7.88
CA ALA A 79 5.00 17.70 6.78
C ALA A 79 4.19 18.96 7.16
N GLN A 80 3.29 18.89 8.16
CA GLN A 80 2.42 20.01 8.55
C GLN A 80 3.11 21.39 8.67
N PRO A 81 4.23 21.56 9.40
CA PRO A 81 4.89 22.86 9.52
C PRO A 81 5.45 23.37 8.18
N LEU A 82 5.88 22.45 7.30
CA LEU A 82 6.57 22.75 6.05
C LEU A 82 5.60 23.10 4.91
N ARG A 83 4.34 22.67 4.98
CA ARG A 83 3.29 23.00 3.99
C ARG A 83 3.01 24.51 3.91
N ARG A 84 3.30 25.27 4.96
CA ARG A 84 3.10 26.74 5.01
C ARG A 84 4.01 27.50 4.03
N GLY A 85 5.10 26.89 3.58
CA GLY A 85 6.08 27.51 2.65
C GLY A 85 5.84 27.24 1.17
N GLY A 86 4.69 26.68 0.76
CA GLY A 86 4.33 26.47 -0.65
C GLY A 86 4.83 25.17 -1.29
N ASN A 87 5.84 24.51 -0.72
CA ASN A 87 6.41 23.26 -1.25
C ASN A 87 5.87 21.97 -0.59
N GLY A 88 4.65 22.03 -0.03
CA GLY A 88 4.10 20.97 0.81
C GLY A 88 4.06 19.57 0.19
N ASN A 89 3.69 19.47 -1.09
CA ASN A 89 3.60 18.16 -1.78
C ASN A 89 4.99 17.55 -2.04
N GLN A 90 5.99 18.38 -2.34
CA GLN A 90 7.36 17.92 -2.54
C GLN A 90 7.94 17.38 -1.23
N VAL A 91 7.74 18.12 -0.14
CA VAL A 91 8.17 17.71 1.21
C VAL A 91 7.52 16.38 1.63
N VAL A 92 6.21 16.22 1.39
CA VAL A 92 5.51 14.95 1.70
C VAL A 92 6.13 13.80 0.91
N ALA A 93 6.42 13.98 -0.38
CA ALA A 93 7.02 12.95 -1.21
C ALA A 93 8.45 12.59 -0.74
N GLU A 94 9.24 13.59 -0.34
CA GLU A 94 10.58 13.39 0.19
C GLU A 94 10.58 12.66 1.54
N LEU A 95 9.73 13.09 2.48
CA LEU A 95 9.55 12.41 3.77
C LEU A 95 9.07 10.97 3.59
N ALA A 96 8.11 10.74 2.68
CA ALA A 96 7.62 9.40 2.39
C ALA A 96 8.73 8.48 1.89
N ASN A 97 9.58 8.97 0.96
CA ASN A 97 10.72 8.21 0.49
C ASN A 97 11.70 7.88 1.62
N LEU A 98 12.07 8.85 2.45
CA LEU A 98 13.01 8.63 3.56
C LEU A 98 12.47 7.59 4.57
N ILE A 99 11.18 7.69 4.91
CA ILE A 99 10.54 6.76 5.86
C ILE A 99 10.46 5.34 5.29
N VAL A 100 10.12 5.17 4.01
CA VAL A 100 10.11 3.85 3.37
C VAL A 100 11.50 3.21 3.36
N HIS A 101 12.56 3.98 3.08
CA HIS A 101 13.93 3.46 3.15
C HIS A 101 14.34 3.07 4.58
N ALA A 102 13.99 3.90 5.57
CA ALA A 102 14.25 3.60 6.97
C ALA A 102 13.49 2.34 7.43
N HIS A 103 12.21 2.20 7.07
CA HIS A 103 11.42 1.00 7.37
C HIS A 103 12.08 -0.25 6.79
N ALA A 104 12.43 -0.23 5.51
CA ALA A 104 13.05 -1.37 4.84
C ALA A 104 14.38 -1.76 5.52
N ALA A 105 15.24 -0.78 5.84
CA ALA A 105 16.50 -1.03 6.53
C ALA A 105 16.30 -1.63 7.93
N LEU A 106 15.37 -1.07 8.71
CA LEU A 106 15.05 -1.59 10.06
C LEU A 106 14.51 -3.02 10.02
N VAL A 107 13.64 -3.35 9.06
CA VAL A 107 13.16 -4.73 8.88
C VAL A 107 14.32 -5.68 8.59
N GLN A 108 15.28 -5.30 7.74
CA GLN A 108 16.47 -6.12 7.49
C GLN A 108 17.31 -6.31 8.74
N THR A 109 17.62 -5.22 9.46
CA THR A 109 18.40 -5.29 10.71
C THR A 109 17.74 -6.15 11.79
N ILE A 110 16.40 -6.12 11.89
CA ILE A 110 15.66 -6.96 12.83
C ILE A 110 15.71 -8.44 12.46
N LEU A 111 15.73 -8.78 11.16
CA LEU A 111 15.80 -10.16 10.69
C LEU A 111 17.22 -10.76 10.73
N GLU A 112 18.25 -9.92 10.78
CA GLU A 112 19.65 -10.32 10.94
C GLU A 112 20.03 -10.68 12.39
N HIS A 113 19.09 -10.55 13.33
CA HIS A 113 19.23 -10.83 14.76
C HIS A 113 18.16 -11.82 15.24
#